data_AF-A0A2Z3I6W4-F1
#
_entry.id   AF-A0A2Z3I6W4-F1
#
_cell.length_a   1.000
_cell.length_b   1.000
_cell.length_c   1.000
_cell.angle_alpha   90.00
_cell.angle_beta   90.00
_cell.angle_gamma   90.00
#
_symmetry.space_group_name_H-M   'P 1'
#
loop_
_entity.id
_entity.type
_entity.pdbx_description
1 polymer ?
#
loop_
_entity_poly.entity_id
_entity_poly.type
_entity_poly.pdbx_seq_one_letter_code
_entity_poly.pdbx_strand_id
1 'polypeptide(L)'
;MPPPPHDSIAEMIRMGGPVPVPPASVGRPEADSVLLGQRALAKLGYSVKPDGIMGSETRQAIERFERARQLPVTGEFGARTLRELATLSGLPLP
;
A
#
# COMPACT_ATOMS: atom_id res chain seq x y z
N MET A 1 -29.55 22.71 32.64
CA MET A 1 -28.89 22.81 31.32
C MET A 1 -27.76 21.78 31.27
N PRO A 2 -27.81 20.77 30.40
CA PRO A 2 -26.65 19.92 30.12
C PRO A 2 -25.68 20.65 29.18
N PRO A 3 -24.35 20.50 29.35
CA PRO A 3 -23.39 20.82 28.30
C PRO A 3 -23.22 19.63 27.33
N PRO A 4 -23.22 19.82 26.00
CA PRO A 4 -22.53 18.96 25.03
C PRO A 4 -21.14 19.58 24.68
N PRO A 5 -20.23 18.94 23.92
CA PRO A 5 -20.28 17.66 23.22
C PRO A 5 -19.07 16.74 23.56
N HIS A 6 -19.04 15.56 22.94
CA HIS A 6 -18.00 14.55 23.07
C HIS A 6 -16.62 15.06 22.64
N ASP A 7 -15.65 15.01 23.56
CA ASP A 7 -14.22 15.08 23.22
C ASP A 7 -13.75 13.66 22.83
N SER A 8 -13.71 13.37 21.53
CA SER A 8 -13.38 12.06 20.94
C SER A 8 -11.90 11.67 21.04
N ILE A 9 -11.10 12.31 21.89
CA ILE A 9 -9.64 12.16 21.88
C ILE A 9 -9.15 11.14 22.94
N ALA A 10 -9.94 10.87 23.98
CA ALA A 10 -9.48 10.09 25.12
C ALA A 10 -9.59 8.55 24.99
N GLU A 11 -10.25 7.99 23.97
CA GLU A 11 -10.52 6.53 23.88
C GLU A 11 -9.73 5.78 22.78
N MET A 12 -8.66 6.35 22.22
CA MET A 12 -7.87 5.71 21.14
C MET A 12 -6.69 4.83 21.60
N ILE A 13 -6.50 4.58 22.91
CA ILE A 13 -5.22 4.03 23.42
C ILE A 13 -5.31 2.57 23.96
N ARG A 14 -6.45 1.85 23.84
CA ARG A 14 -6.62 0.59 24.60
C ARG A 14 -6.96 -0.74 23.89
N MET A 15 -6.83 -0.91 22.58
CA MET A 15 -6.79 -2.29 22.04
C MET A 15 -5.89 -2.43 20.81
N GLY A 16 -4.86 -3.27 20.93
CA GLY A 16 -4.05 -3.73 19.82
C GLY A 16 -4.89 -4.56 18.84
N GLY A 17 -4.90 -4.12 17.59
CA GLY A 17 -5.46 -4.82 16.44
C GLY A 17 -4.67 -4.39 15.19
N PRO A 18 -4.47 -5.30 14.21
CA PRO A 18 -3.60 -5.06 13.07
C PRO A 18 -4.01 -3.79 12.30
N VAL A 19 -2.97 -3.12 11.84
CA VAL A 19 -2.93 -1.93 10.98
C VAL A 19 -4.19 -1.68 10.12
N PRO A 20 -4.62 -0.41 10.01
CA PRO A 20 -5.85 -0.03 9.33
C PRO A 20 -5.77 -0.44 7.86
N VAL A 21 -6.68 -1.30 7.40
CA VAL A 21 -6.98 -1.37 5.96
C VAL A 21 -7.95 -0.22 5.67
N PRO A 22 -7.52 0.87 5.02
CA PRO A 22 -8.44 1.96 4.70
C PRO A 22 -9.58 1.44 3.81
N PRO A 23 -10.80 1.98 3.94
CA PRO A 23 -11.90 1.57 3.10
C PRO A 23 -11.56 1.92 1.65
N ALA A 24 -11.54 0.88 0.81
CA ALA A 24 -11.50 0.97 -0.63
C ALA A 24 -12.78 1.68 -1.12
N SER A 25 -12.85 3.01 -1.00
CA SER A 25 -13.84 3.89 -1.62
C SER A 25 -13.57 5.36 -1.30
N VAL A 26 -12.46 5.90 -1.77
CA VAL A 26 -12.51 7.27 -2.30
C VAL A 26 -11.68 7.24 -3.57
N GLY A 27 -12.28 7.66 -4.69
CA GLY A 27 -11.72 7.51 -6.05
C GLY A 27 -10.40 8.24 -6.19
N ARG A 28 -9.31 7.56 -5.80
CA ARG A 28 -8.05 8.18 -5.39
C ARG A 28 -6.87 7.72 -6.27
N PRO A 29 -5.84 8.58 -6.39
CA PRO A 29 -4.55 8.28 -7.00
C PRO A 29 -3.85 7.01 -6.47
N GLU A 30 -4.32 6.41 -5.38
CA GLU A 30 -3.82 5.12 -4.90
C GLU A 30 -4.08 3.97 -5.88
N ALA A 31 -5.21 3.97 -6.60
CA ALA A 31 -5.47 2.95 -7.63
C ALA A 31 -4.47 3.08 -8.79
N ASP A 32 -4.14 4.31 -9.18
CA ASP A 32 -3.09 4.61 -10.16
C ASP A 32 -1.70 4.17 -9.65
N SER A 33 -1.37 4.44 -8.39
CA SER A 33 -0.11 4.01 -7.77
C SER A 33 0.02 2.48 -7.71
N VAL A 34 -1.06 1.78 -7.35
CA VAL A 34 -1.12 0.30 -7.32
C VAL A 34 -0.96 -0.26 -8.74
N LEU A 35 -1.68 0.30 -9.71
CA LEU A 35 -1.61 -0.11 -11.11
C LEU A 35 -0.20 0.06 -11.68
N LEU A 36 0.41 1.22 -11.43
CA LEU A 36 1.76 1.55 -11.86
C LEU A 36 2.81 0.67 -11.14
N GLY A 37 2.65 0.42 -9.84
CA GLY A 37 3.49 -0.50 -9.07
C GLY A 37 3.38 -1.95 -9.55
N GLN A 38 2.19 -2.42 -9.88
CA GLN A 38 1.96 -3.73 -10.48
C GLN A 38 2.61 -3.86 -11.86
N ARG A 39 2.52 -2.81 -12.70
CA ARG A 39 3.24 -2.77 -13.97
C ARG A 39 4.75 -2.85 -13.79
N ALA A 40 5.29 -2.14 -12.79
CA ALA A 40 6.69 -2.21 -12.45
C ALA A 40 7.10 -3.63 -12.04
N LEU A 41 6.32 -4.29 -11.19
CA LEU A 41 6.55 -5.68 -10.78
C LEU A 41 6.47 -6.64 -11.98
N ALA A 42 5.45 -6.51 -12.83
CA ALA A 42 5.33 -7.31 -14.05
C ALA A 42 6.56 -7.15 -14.97
N LYS A 43 7.07 -5.92 -15.10
CA LYS A 43 8.27 -5.62 -15.89
C LYS A 43 9.56 -6.21 -15.28
N LEU A 44 9.60 -6.38 -13.97
CA LEU A 44 10.68 -7.06 -13.26
C LEU A 44 10.56 -8.59 -13.30
N GLY A 45 9.53 -9.14 -13.97
CA GLY A 45 9.32 -10.57 -14.13
C GLY A 45 8.50 -11.22 -13.01
N TYR A 46 7.84 -10.43 -12.15
CA TYR A 46 6.89 -10.97 -11.19
C TYR A 46 5.56 -11.28 -11.87
N SER A 47 4.96 -12.43 -11.53
CA SER A 47 3.64 -12.81 -12.04
C SER A 47 2.57 -12.06 -11.26
N VAL A 48 2.27 -10.84 -11.71
CA VAL A 48 1.27 -9.97 -11.11
C VAL A 48 0.46 -9.31 -12.22
N LYS A 49 -0.81 -9.16 -11.94
CA LYS A 49 -1.80 -8.61 -12.84
C LYS A 49 -2.00 -7.11 -12.54
N PRO A 50 -1.65 -6.20 -13.48
CA PRO A 50 -1.81 -4.76 -13.29
C PRO A 50 -3.26 -4.35 -13.52
N ASP A 51 -4.12 -4.72 -12.58
CA ASP A 51 -5.54 -4.40 -12.58
C ASP A 51 -5.87 -3.22 -11.63
N GLY A 52 -4.86 -2.65 -10.95
CA GLY A 52 -5.04 -1.60 -9.94
C GLY A 52 -5.60 -2.12 -8.61
N ILE A 53 -5.71 -3.45 -8.46
CA ILE A 53 -6.31 -4.09 -7.28
C ILE A 53 -5.21 -4.69 -6.40
N MET A 54 -5.17 -4.27 -5.13
CA MET A 54 -4.31 -4.88 -4.12
C MET A 54 -4.85 -6.26 -3.70
N GLY A 55 -4.58 -7.27 -4.53
CA GLY A 55 -4.89 -8.67 -4.25
C GLY A 55 -3.73 -9.42 -3.58
N SER A 56 -3.99 -10.66 -3.12
CA SER A 56 -2.97 -11.53 -2.50
C SER A 56 -1.77 -11.81 -3.42
N GLU A 57 -2.00 -11.87 -4.74
CA GLU A 57 -0.94 -12.06 -5.73
C GLU A 57 -0.02 -10.83 -5.83
N THR A 58 -0.61 -9.63 -5.78
CA THR A 58 0.13 -8.36 -5.75
C THR A 58 0.91 -8.21 -4.44
N ARG A 59 0.28 -8.52 -3.30
CA ARG A 59 0.94 -8.53 -1.99
C ARG A 59 2.15 -9.45 -1.99
N GLN A 60 2.02 -10.70 -2.44
CA GLN A 60 3.15 -11.62 -2.53
C GLN A 60 4.27 -11.11 -3.45
N ALA A 61 3.92 -10.50 -4.59
CA ALA A 61 4.92 -9.91 -5.48
C ALA A 61 5.67 -8.74 -4.80
N ILE A 62 4.95 -7.89 -4.07
CA ILE A 62 5.53 -6.81 -3.25
C ILE A 62 6.44 -7.40 -2.17
N GLU A 63 5.99 -8.39 -1.41
CA GLU A 63 6.78 -8.98 -0.32
C GLU A 63 8.10 -9.58 -0.84
N ARG A 64 8.05 -10.26 -2.00
CA ARG A 64 9.26 -10.80 -2.65
C ARG A 64 10.18 -9.69 -3.12
N PHE A 65 9.63 -8.61 -3.65
CA PHE A 65 10.39 -7.43 -4.04
C PHE A 65 11.05 -6.74 -2.84
N GLU A 66 10.29 -6.50 -1.76
CA GLU A 66 10.77 -5.91 -0.52
C GLU A 66 11.90 -6.76 0.08
N ARG A 67 11.74 -8.09 0.13
CA ARG A 67 12.81 -9.00 0.56
C ARG A 67 14.05 -8.92 -0.32
N ALA A 68 13.88 -8.90 -1.64
CA ALA A 68 15.00 -8.78 -2.58
C ALA A 68 15.75 -7.45 -2.42
N ARG A 69 15.07 -6.41 -1.93
CA ARG A 69 15.61 -5.07 -1.70
C ARG A 69 16.02 -4.79 -0.26
N GLN A 70 15.95 -5.80 0.62
CA GLN A 70 16.18 -5.65 2.07
C GLN A 70 15.32 -4.55 2.71
N LEU A 71 14.13 -4.31 2.15
CA LEU A 71 13.13 -3.41 2.68
C LEU A 71 12.27 -4.14 3.74
N PRO A 72 11.63 -3.39 4.65
CA PRO A 72 10.62 -3.96 5.52
C PRO A 72 9.52 -4.59 4.68
N VAL A 73 9.24 -5.88 4.91
CA VAL A 73 8.22 -6.63 4.20
C VAL A 73 6.86 -6.22 4.75
N THR A 74 6.25 -5.23 4.13
CA THR A 74 4.92 -4.73 4.49
C THR A 74 3.83 -5.38 3.62
N GLY A 75 4.21 -5.80 2.40
CA GLY A 75 3.26 -6.28 1.41
C GLY A 75 2.36 -5.18 0.85
N GLU A 76 2.76 -3.91 1.00
CA GLU A 76 2.04 -2.74 0.54
C GLU A 76 2.94 -1.84 -0.32
N PHE A 77 2.32 -1.07 -1.22
CA PHE A 77 3.01 -0.06 -2.03
C PHE A 77 3.31 1.18 -1.19
N GLY A 78 4.24 1.05 -0.24
CA GLY A 78 4.76 2.19 0.50
C GLY A 78 5.64 3.09 -0.40
N ALA A 79 5.83 4.34 0.01
CA ALA A 79 6.64 5.31 -0.74
C ALA A 79 8.07 4.83 -1.06
N ARG A 80 8.70 4.06 -0.15
CA ARG A 80 10.02 3.43 -0.39
C ARG A 80 9.94 2.36 -1.48
N THR A 81 8.97 1.47 -1.38
CA THR A 81 8.74 0.38 -2.35
C THR A 81 8.44 0.93 -3.73
N LEU A 82 7.57 1.94 -3.83
CA LEU A 82 7.27 2.64 -5.08
C LEU A 82 8.51 3.33 -5.65
N ARG A 83 9.32 4.01 -4.84
CA ARG A 83 10.54 4.65 -5.35
C ARG A 83 11.55 3.65 -5.92
N GLU A 84 11.74 2.52 -5.25
CA GLU A 84 12.61 1.45 -5.74
C GLU A 84 12.05 0.80 -7.01
N LEU A 85 10.75 0.52 -7.04
CA LEU A 85 10.09 0.00 -8.25
C LEU A 85 10.21 0.96 -9.43
N ALA A 86 10.06 2.26 -9.20
CA ALA A 86 10.22 3.29 -10.23
C ALA A 86 11.64 3.28 -10.80
N THR A 87 12.63 3.21 -9.91
CA THR A 87 14.05 3.20 -10.26
C THR A 87 14.42 1.98 -11.11
N LEU A 88 13.83 0.82 -10.84
CA LEU A 88 14.18 -0.43 -11.52
C LEU A 88 13.36 -0.69 -12.78
N SER A 89 12.07 -0.38 -12.74
CA SER A 89 11.20 -0.51 -13.91
C SER A 89 11.39 0.62 -14.91
N GLY A 90 12.02 1.72 -14.50
CA GLY A 90 12.13 2.96 -15.27
C GLY A 90 10.77 3.63 -15.50
N LEU A 91 9.77 3.31 -14.68
CA LEU A 91 8.44 3.91 -14.75
C LEU A 91 8.34 5.07 -13.77
N PRO A 92 7.72 6.20 -14.16
CA PRO A 92 7.38 7.26 -13.22
C PRO A 92 6.25 6.76 -12.32
N LEU A 93 6.60 6.33 -11.10
CA LEU A 93 5.63 6.05 -10.04
C LEU A 93 5.49 7.32 -9.18
N PRO A 94 4.26 7.70 -8.79
CA PRO A 94 4.00 8.93 -8.03
C PRO A 94 4.58 8.91 -6.61
#